data_AF-A0A7J2K6F8-F1
#
_entry.id   AF-A0A7J2K6F8-F1
#
_cell.length_a   1.000
_cell.length_b   1.000
_cell.length_c   1.000
_cell.angle_alpha   90.00
_cell.angle_beta   90.00
_cell.angle_gamma   90.00
#
_symmetry.space_group_name_H-M   'P 1'
#
loop_
_entity.id
_entity.type
_entity.pdbx_description
1 polymer ?
#
loop_
_entity_poly.entity_id
_entity_poly.type
_entity_poly.pdbx_seq_one_letter_code
_entity_poly.pdbx_strand_id
1 'polypeptide(L)'
;MERWFEKRRMNKVLDIAYRQMIVALDTINDLEKAIEAVAERNSETAKTIIARLFKTEEEVDDLRRIVFEELTKGRLPPRDREDIMKLVTNLDKVADHVKDSARNILVLVNKDLPKKIWDAYHDMAHGIVSTAAVLRESLKSLGEDNARAREMSERVEDEENRV
;
A
#
# COMPACT_ATOMS: atom_id res chain seq x y z
N MET A 1 -20.16 -22.32 -19.63
CA MET A 1 -20.72 -21.85 -18.35
C MET A 1 -19.60 -21.61 -17.32
N GLU A 2 -18.62 -22.53 -17.18
CA GLU A 2 -17.49 -22.41 -16.25
C GLU A 2 -16.63 -21.13 -16.43
N ARG A 3 -16.21 -20.80 -17.66
CA ARG A 3 -15.39 -19.59 -17.94
C ARG A 3 -16.01 -18.27 -17.47
N TRP A 4 -17.34 -18.17 -17.43
CA TRP A 4 -18.04 -16.97 -16.96
C TRP A 4 -17.97 -16.83 -15.43
N PHE A 5 -18.10 -17.95 -14.71
CA PHE A 5 -17.95 -17.99 -13.25
C PHE A 5 -16.51 -17.69 -12.81
N GLU A 6 -15.53 -18.24 -13.53
CA GLU A 6 -14.10 -17.97 -13.33
C GLU A 6 -13.79 -16.47 -13.50
N LYS A 7 -14.22 -15.88 -14.63
CA LYS A 7 -14.02 -14.45 -14.90
C LYS A 7 -14.67 -13.55 -13.87
N ARG A 8 -15.91 -13.84 -13.45
CA ARG A 8 -16.61 -13.05 -12.42
C ARG A 8 -15.88 -13.13 -11.07
N ARG A 9 -15.36 -14.30 -10.70
CA ARG A 9 -14.62 -14.48 -9.46
C ARG A 9 -13.27 -13.78 -9.49
N MET A 10 -12.55 -13.89 -10.61
CA MET A 10 -11.31 -13.15 -10.87
C MET A 10 -11.52 -11.65 -10.63
N ASN A 11 -12.54 -11.07 -11.28
CA ASN A 11 -12.85 -9.65 -11.13
C ASN A 11 -13.16 -9.27 -9.68
N LYS A 12 -13.92 -10.10 -8.93
CA LYS A 12 -14.20 -9.84 -7.52
C LYS A 12 -12.91 -9.80 -6.69
N VAL A 13 -12.00 -10.75 -6.92
CA VAL A 13 -10.75 -10.82 -6.15
C VAL A 13 -9.81 -9.65 -6.50
N LEU A 14 -9.70 -9.30 -7.79
CA LEU A 14 -8.93 -8.14 -8.23
C LEU A 14 -9.51 -6.81 -7.71
N ASP A 15 -10.82 -6.69 -7.61
CA ASP A 15 -11.48 -5.52 -7.01
C ASP A 15 -11.13 -5.36 -5.52
N ILE A 16 -11.13 -6.47 -4.76
CA ILE A 16 -10.70 -6.45 -3.36
C ILE A 16 -9.20 -6.14 -3.24
N ALA A 17 -8.35 -6.71 -4.09
CA ALA A 17 -6.92 -6.40 -4.11
C ALA A 17 -6.64 -4.92 -4.48
N TYR A 18 -7.41 -4.37 -5.42
CA TYR A 18 -7.34 -2.94 -5.76
C TYR A 18 -7.78 -2.07 -4.58
N ARG A 19 -8.84 -2.44 -3.86
CA ARG A 19 -9.23 -1.78 -2.62
C ARG A 19 -8.13 -1.87 -1.56
N GLN A 20 -7.52 -3.05 -1.37
CA GLN A 20 -6.40 -3.23 -0.45
C GLN A 20 -5.24 -2.29 -0.78
N MET A 21 -4.91 -2.12 -2.06
CA MET A 21 -3.89 -1.16 -2.50
C MET A 21 -4.24 0.28 -2.13
N ILE A 22 -5.50 0.70 -2.30
CA ILE A 22 -5.93 2.06 -1.92
C ILE A 22 -5.74 2.28 -0.42
N VAL A 23 -6.18 1.33 0.40
CA VAL A 23 -6.04 1.42 1.86
C VAL A 23 -4.56 1.39 2.27
N ALA A 24 -3.72 0.58 1.60
CA ALA A 24 -2.28 0.58 1.82
C ALA A 24 -1.64 1.94 1.45
N LEU A 25 -2.05 2.57 0.33
CA LEU A 25 -1.60 3.92 -0.03
C LEU A 25 -2.00 4.96 1.02
N ASP A 26 -3.18 4.82 1.63
CA ASP A 26 -3.59 5.70 2.74
C ASP A 26 -2.66 5.60 3.95
N THR A 27 -2.09 4.42 4.24
CA THR A 27 -1.05 4.27 5.28
C THR A 27 0.21 5.07 4.96
N ILE A 28 0.65 5.05 3.70
CA ILE A 28 1.85 5.76 3.23
C ILE A 28 1.62 7.29 3.33
N ASN A 29 0.45 7.76 2.89
CA ASN A 29 0.06 9.16 3.01
C ASN A 29 0.01 9.62 4.48
N ASP A 30 -0.42 8.74 5.38
CA ASP A 30 -0.41 9.04 6.83
C ASP A 30 0.99 9.11 7.41
N LEU A 31 1.91 8.29 6.94
CA LEU A 31 3.30 8.36 7.35
C LEU A 31 3.93 9.69 6.94
N GLU A 32 3.75 10.12 5.68
CA GLU A 32 4.23 11.41 5.18
C GLU A 32 3.71 12.57 6.03
N LYS A 33 2.38 12.64 6.24
CA LYS A 33 1.75 13.67 7.07
C LYS A 33 2.18 13.63 8.53
N ALA A 34 2.43 12.45 9.08
CA ALA A 34 2.94 12.33 10.44
C ALA A 34 4.35 12.91 10.53
N ILE A 35 5.23 12.63 9.56
CA ILE A 35 6.58 13.19 9.49
C ILE A 35 6.54 14.72 9.36
N GLU A 36 5.68 15.24 8.48
CA GLU A 36 5.46 16.69 8.32
C GLU A 36 5.04 17.34 9.65
N ALA A 37 4.04 16.77 10.34
CA ALA A 37 3.59 17.27 11.63
C ALA A 37 4.69 17.27 12.70
N VAL A 38 5.58 16.26 12.72
CA VAL A 38 6.73 16.26 13.64
C VAL A 38 7.75 17.33 13.27
N ALA A 39 8.03 17.54 11.97
CA ALA A 39 8.92 18.58 11.49
C ALA A 39 8.45 19.99 11.91
N GLU A 40 7.14 20.20 11.98
CA GLU A 40 6.49 21.43 12.45
C GLU A 40 6.35 21.52 13.98
N ARG A 41 6.96 20.59 14.74
CA ARG A 41 6.89 20.50 16.21
C ARG A 41 5.47 20.26 16.75
N ASN A 42 4.60 19.64 15.95
CA ASN A 42 3.24 19.28 16.34
C ASN A 42 3.12 17.78 16.66
N SER A 43 3.73 17.37 17.78
CA SER A 43 3.82 15.98 18.22
C SER A 43 2.47 15.31 18.47
N GLU A 44 1.46 16.05 18.95
CA GLU A 44 0.13 15.49 19.25
C GLU A 44 -0.66 15.17 17.97
N THR A 45 -0.56 16.04 16.96
CA THR A 45 -1.13 15.75 15.63
C THR A 45 -0.45 14.54 15.00
N ALA A 46 0.88 14.44 15.06
CA ALA A 46 1.61 13.28 14.53
C ALA A 46 1.16 11.96 15.20
N LYS A 47 1.03 11.92 16.54
CA LYS A 47 0.54 10.74 17.27
C LYS A 47 -0.88 10.35 16.85
N THR A 48 -1.74 11.34 16.62
CA THR A 48 -3.13 11.11 16.18
C THR A 48 -3.17 10.50 14.78
N ILE A 49 -2.35 11.00 13.86
CA ILE A 49 -2.22 10.46 12.50
C ILE A 49 -1.68 9.02 12.55
N ILE A 50 -0.64 8.76 13.36
CA ILE A 50 -0.07 7.42 13.51
C ILE A 50 -1.09 6.42 14.11
N ALA A 51 -1.91 6.87 15.07
CA ALA A 51 -2.99 6.03 15.60
C ALA A 51 -4.05 5.68 14.55
N ARG A 52 -4.30 6.58 13.58
CA ARG A 52 -5.13 6.27 12.40
C ARG A 52 -4.45 5.29 11.48
N LEU A 53 -3.17 5.51 11.16
CA LEU A 53 -2.36 4.62 10.33
C LEU A 53 -2.41 3.17 10.81
N PHE A 54 -2.32 2.94 12.13
CA PHE A 54 -2.41 1.59 12.70
C PHE A 54 -3.76 0.91 12.44
N LYS A 55 -4.87 1.66 12.47
CA LYS A 55 -6.20 1.13 12.13
C LYS A 55 -6.33 0.87 10.63
N THR A 56 -5.74 1.72 9.81
CA THR A 56 -5.73 1.55 8.36
C THR A 56 -4.95 0.29 7.96
N GLU A 57 -3.81 0.01 8.61
CA GLU A 57 -3.08 -1.25 8.39
C GLU A 57 -3.90 -2.48 8.81
N GLU A 58 -4.68 -2.42 9.90
CA GLU A 58 -5.59 -3.51 10.27
C GLU A 58 -6.62 -3.78 9.17
N GLU A 59 -7.15 -2.74 8.50
CA GLU A 59 -8.03 -2.90 7.34
C GLU A 59 -7.30 -3.54 6.13
N VAL A 60 -6.02 -3.25 5.93
CA VAL A 60 -5.21 -3.91 4.88
C VAL A 60 -5.12 -5.42 5.11
N ASP A 61 -4.85 -5.84 6.35
CA ASP A 61 -4.79 -7.27 6.71
C ASP A 61 -6.17 -7.94 6.58
N ASP A 62 -7.24 -7.29 7.01
CA ASP A 62 -8.59 -7.83 6.88
C ASP A 62 -8.99 -8.02 5.40
N LEU A 63 -8.63 -7.09 4.52
CA LEU A 63 -8.83 -7.23 3.08
C LEU A 63 -8.02 -8.41 2.50
N ARG A 64 -6.78 -8.61 2.95
CA ARG A 64 -5.98 -9.79 2.57
C ARG A 64 -6.68 -11.09 2.95
N ARG A 65 -7.20 -11.18 4.18
CA ARG A 65 -7.92 -12.37 4.68
C ARG A 65 -9.16 -12.66 3.84
N ILE A 66 -9.92 -11.63 3.48
CA ILE A 66 -11.10 -11.76 2.60
C ILE A 66 -10.68 -12.29 1.22
N VAL A 67 -9.58 -11.81 0.63
CA VAL A 67 -9.06 -12.33 -0.63
C VAL A 67 -8.70 -13.81 -0.51
N PHE A 68 -7.97 -14.20 0.54
CA PHE A 68 -7.61 -15.60 0.77
C PHE A 68 -8.85 -16.49 0.88
N GLU A 69 -9.85 -16.05 1.63
CA GLU A 69 -11.11 -16.78 1.75
C GLU A 69 -11.80 -16.95 0.39
N GLU A 70 -11.88 -15.89 -0.43
CA GLU A 70 -12.48 -15.95 -1.76
C GLU A 70 -11.72 -16.85 -2.73
N LEU A 71 -10.40 -16.92 -2.60
CA LEU A 71 -9.54 -17.82 -3.39
C LEU A 71 -9.74 -19.30 -3.01
N THR A 72 -10.15 -19.61 -1.77
CA THR A 72 -10.51 -20.99 -1.40
C THR A 72 -11.83 -21.44 -2.05
N LYS A 73 -12.73 -20.49 -2.30
CA LYS A 73 -14.08 -20.73 -2.83
C LYS A 73 -14.04 -20.85 -4.36
N GLY A 74 -13.80 -22.05 -4.89
CA GLY A 74 -14.02 -22.36 -6.31
C GLY A 74 -12.77 -22.72 -7.12
N ARG A 75 -12.97 -22.86 -8.44
CA ARG A 75 -11.94 -23.27 -9.41
C ARG A 75 -11.41 -22.05 -10.14
N LEU A 76 -10.41 -21.36 -9.56
CA LEU A 76 -9.48 -20.54 -10.33
C LEU A 76 -8.29 -21.40 -10.76
N PRO A 77 -7.68 -21.14 -11.93
CA PRO A 77 -6.42 -21.77 -12.31
C PRO A 77 -5.39 -21.65 -11.17
N PRO A 78 -4.63 -22.71 -10.85
CA PRO A 78 -3.66 -22.68 -9.74
C PRO A 78 -2.66 -21.53 -9.83
N ARG A 79 -2.21 -21.21 -11.06
CA ARG A 79 -1.28 -20.11 -11.33
C ARG A 79 -1.87 -18.75 -10.95
N ASP A 80 -3.07 -18.44 -11.45
CA ASP A 80 -3.71 -17.15 -11.18
C ASP A 80 -3.98 -16.98 -9.67
N ARG A 81 -4.35 -18.08 -8.99
CA ARG A 81 -4.50 -18.08 -7.53
C ARG A 81 -3.19 -17.72 -6.82
N GLU A 82 -2.10 -18.35 -7.21
CA GLU A 82 -0.78 -18.10 -6.64
C GLU A 82 -0.32 -16.66 -6.88
N ASP A 83 -0.49 -16.14 -8.10
CA ASP A 83 -0.08 -14.79 -8.47
C ASP A 83 -0.86 -13.73 -7.67
N ILE A 84 -2.18 -13.92 -7.50
CA ILE A 84 -3.01 -13.04 -6.66
C ILE A 84 -2.60 -13.15 -5.20
N MET A 85 -2.37 -14.36 -4.68
CA MET A 85 -1.92 -14.54 -3.29
C MET A 85 -0.63 -13.78 -3.02
N LYS A 86 0.33 -13.84 -3.96
CA LYS A 86 1.58 -13.07 -3.86
C LYS A 86 1.32 -11.58 -3.89
N LEU A 87 0.46 -11.10 -4.77
CA LEU A 87 0.11 -9.68 -4.87
C LEU A 87 -0.41 -9.14 -3.52
N VAL A 88 -1.47 -9.74 -2.97
CA VAL A 88 -2.09 -9.24 -1.73
C VAL A 88 -1.21 -9.42 -0.50
N THR A 89 -0.32 -10.43 -0.52
CA THR A 89 0.69 -10.61 0.53
C THR A 89 1.75 -9.52 0.49
N ASN A 90 2.18 -9.09 -0.71
CA ASN A 90 3.16 -8.03 -0.85
C ASN A 90 2.57 -6.66 -0.53
N LEU A 91 1.30 -6.40 -0.88
CA LEU A 91 0.59 -5.17 -0.47
C LEU A 91 0.49 -5.04 1.04
N ASP A 92 0.19 -6.14 1.73
CA ASP A 92 0.16 -6.20 3.19
C ASP A 92 1.53 -5.90 3.82
N LYS A 93 2.61 -6.50 3.29
CA LYS A 93 3.98 -6.20 3.74
C LYS A 93 4.36 -4.73 3.60
N VAL A 94 3.86 -4.04 2.57
CA VAL A 94 4.08 -2.59 2.43
C VAL A 94 3.45 -1.85 3.61
N ALA A 95 2.19 -2.15 3.95
CA ALA A 95 1.52 -1.53 5.10
C ALA A 95 2.22 -1.87 6.43
N ASP A 96 2.71 -3.10 6.60
CA ASP A 96 3.52 -3.50 7.76
C ASP A 96 4.80 -2.65 7.91
N HIS A 97 5.55 -2.47 6.81
CA HIS A 97 6.77 -1.65 6.83
C HIS A 97 6.48 -0.17 7.09
N VAL A 98 5.35 0.34 6.60
CA VAL A 98 4.88 1.69 6.90
C VAL A 98 4.54 1.84 8.39
N LYS A 99 3.87 0.83 8.98
CA LYS A 99 3.58 0.78 10.42
C LYS A 99 4.85 0.75 11.28
N ASP A 100 5.86 -0.03 10.87
CA ASP A 100 7.16 -0.05 11.55
C ASP A 100 7.88 1.29 11.45
N SER A 101 7.82 1.95 10.30
CA SER A 101 8.36 3.30 10.12
C SER A 101 7.65 4.31 11.04
N ALA A 102 6.32 4.23 11.16
CA ALA A 102 5.54 5.07 12.06
C ALA A 102 5.89 4.83 13.55
N ARG A 103 6.17 3.58 13.95
CA ARG A 103 6.69 3.28 15.31
C ARG A 103 8.02 3.98 15.57
N ASN A 104 8.92 4.02 14.59
CA ASN A 104 10.17 4.75 14.72
C ASN A 104 9.92 6.26 14.91
N ILE A 105 8.96 6.85 14.18
CA ILE A 105 8.58 8.25 14.37
C ILE A 105 8.09 8.49 15.81
N LEU A 106 7.26 7.62 16.38
CA LEU A 106 6.80 7.75 17.78
C LEU A 106 7.95 7.74 18.80
N VAL A 107 9.03 7.01 18.54
CA VAL A 107 10.22 7.00 19.41
C VAL A 107 10.97 8.34 19.31
N LEU A 108 11.01 8.93 18.12
CA LEU A 108 11.75 10.15 17.81
C LEU A 108 10.97 11.44 18.08
N VAL A 109 9.63 11.38 18.18
CA VAL A 109 8.74 12.56 18.22
C VAL A 109 9.01 13.54 19.36
N ASN A 110 9.61 13.08 20.46
CA ASN A 110 9.98 13.92 21.61
C ASN A 110 11.50 14.19 21.69
N LYS A 111 12.25 13.86 20.64
CA LYS A 111 13.69 14.10 20.54
C LYS A 111 13.93 15.37 19.73
N ASP A 112 14.93 16.15 20.15
CA ASP A 112 15.35 17.34 19.41
C ASP A 112 16.28 16.91 18.27
N LEU A 113 15.68 16.55 17.13
CA LEU A 113 16.42 16.24 15.91
C LEU A 113 16.53 17.48 15.01
N PRO A 114 17.67 17.68 14.33
CA PRO A 114 17.82 18.74 13.34
C PRO A 114 16.76 18.66 12.24
N LYS A 115 16.20 19.81 11.84
CA LYS A 115 15.17 19.90 10.78
C LYS A 115 15.56 19.17 9.50
N LYS A 116 16.84 19.25 9.10
CA LYS A 116 17.38 18.57 7.91
C LYS A 116 17.13 17.05 7.91
N ILE A 117 17.08 16.41 9.08
CA ILE A 117 16.78 14.97 9.19
C ILE A 117 15.30 14.73 8.90
N TRP A 118 14.41 15.57 9.45
CA TRP A 118 12.97 15.50 9.18
C TRP A 118 12.65 15.79 7.72
N ASP A 119 13.31 16.79 7.12
CA ASP A 119 13.17 17.11 5.69
C ASP A 119 13.58 15.89 4.84
N ALA A 120 14.69 15.22 5.15
CA ALA A 120 15.11 14.01 4.44
C ALA A 120 14.10 12.85 4.59
N TYR A 121 13.54 12.63 5.78
CA TYR A 121 12.50 11.61 5.96
C TYR A 121 11.21 11.94 5.22
N HIS A 122 10.85 13.22 5.15
CA HIS A 122 9.71 13.69 4.40
C HIS A 122 9.91 13.45 2.90
N ASP A 123 11.07 13.83 2.35
CA ASP A 123 11.40 13.60 0.94
C ASP A 123 11.37 12.11 0.57
N MET A 124 11.90 11.24 1.43
CA MET A 124 11.81 9.78 1.25
C MET A 124 10.35 9.30 1.27
N ALA A 125 9.54 9.75 2.25
CA ALA A 125 8.13 9.36 2.33
C ALA A 125 7.34 9.83 1.10
N HIS A 126 7.60 11.04 0.62
CA HIS A 126 7.00 11.61 -0.58
C HIS A 126 7.35 10.79 -1.84
N GLY A 127 8.60 10.32 -1.95
CA GLY A 127 9.03 9.38 -2.98
C GLY A 127 8.21 8.10 -2.96
N ILE A 128 7.99 7.50 -1.78
CA ILE A 128 7.17 6.29 -1.63
C ILE A 128 5.71 6.54 -2.02
N VAL A 129 5.13 7.69 -1.65
CA VAL A 129 3.77 8.09 -2.09
C VAL A 129 3.67 8.12 -3.61
N SER A 130 4.67 8.72 -4.27
CA SER A 130 4.72 8.82 -5.73
C SER A 130 4.80 7.46 -6.40
N THR A 131 5.69 6.58 -5.91
CA THR A 131 5.80 5.19 -6.36
C THR A 131 4.49 4.42 -6.19
N ALA A 132 3.86 4.53 -5.03
CA ALA A 132 2.61 3.83 -4.75
C ALA A 132 1.44 4.35 -5.60
N ALA A 133 1.44 5.63 -5.99
CA ALA A 133 0.47 6.18 -6.94
C ALA A 133 0.62 5.56 -8.35
N VAL A 134 1.86 5.35 -8.81
CA VAL A 134 2.13 4.66 -10.09
C VAL A 134 1.69 3.20 -10.04
N LEU A 135 2.00 2.49 -8.94
CA LEU A 135 1.55 1.12 -8.73
C LEU A 135 0.02 0.99 -8.73
N ARG A 136 -0.69 1.95 -8.12
CA ARG A 136 -2.16 2.00 -8.13
C ARG A 136 -2.71 2.08 -9.56
N GLU A 137 -2.12 2.90 -10.42
CA GLU A 137 -2.53 3.02 -11.83
C GLU A 137 -2.26 1.73 -12.62
N SER A 138 -1.16 1.01 -12.31
CA SER A 138 -0.90 -0.32 -12.87
C SER A 138 -2.00 -1.32 -12.49
N LEU A 139 -2.34 -1.42 -11.20
CA LEU A 139 -3.38 -2.32 -10.72
C LEU A 139 -4.78 -1.96 -11.25
N LYS A 140 -5.09 -0.67 -11.38
CA LYS A 140 -6.34 -0.20 -11.99
C LYS A 140 -6.47 -0.64 -13.45
N SER A 141 -5.36 -0.66 -14.18
CA SER A 141 -5.34 -1.05 -15.60
C SER A 141 -5.37 -2.57 -15.79
N LEU A 142 -5.09 -3.34 -14.73
CA LEU A 142 -4.98 -4.79 -14.80
C LEU A 142 -6.32 -5.45 -15.16
N GLY A 143 -6.36 -6.21 -16.26
CA GLY A 143 -7.57 -6.88 -16.75
C GLY A 143 -8.44 -6.03 -17.69
N GLU A 144 -8.17 -4.74 -17.82
CA GLU A 144 -8.80 -3.83 -18.79
C GLU A 144 -7.81 -3.45 -19.92
N ASP A 145 -6.65 -2.92 -19.56
CA ASP A 145 -5.56 -2.52 -20.46
C ASP A 145 -4.23 -3.06 -19.95
N ASN A 146 -3.91 -4.29 -20.35
CA ASN A 146 -2.69 -4.98 -19.90
C ASN A 146 -1.40 -4.35 -20.43
N ALA A 147 -1.45 -3.63 -21.57
CA ALA A 147 -0.27 -2.93 -22.09
C ALA A 147 0.08 -1.75 -21.19
N ARG A 148 -0.93 -0.95 -20.82
CA ARG A 148 -0.78 0.13 -19.85
C ARG A 148 -0.40 -0.39 -18.46
N ALA A 149 -1.00 -1.49 -18.00
CA ALA A 149 -0.63 -2.09 -16.71
C ALA A 149 0.87 -2.45 -16.66
N ARG A 150 1.39 -2.99 -17.75
CA ARG A 150 2.82 -3.33 -17.89
C ARG A 150 3.71 -2.09 -17.91
N GLU A 151 3.37 -1.09 -18.72
CA GLU A 151 4.09 0.19 -18.77
C GLU A 151 4.16 0.85 -17.38
N MET A 152 3.03 0.93 -16.69
CA MET A 152 2.98 1.51 -15.34
C MET A 152 3.80 0.69 -14.33
N SER A 153 3.83 -0.65 -14.47
CA SER A 153 4.68 -1.50 -13.63
C SER A 153 6.17 -1.27 -13.87
N GLU A 154 6.60 -0.96 -15.09
CA GLU A 154 8.00 -0.58 -15.38
C GLU A 154 8.31 0.80 -14.79
N ARG A 155 7.36 1.74 -14.87
CA ARG A 155 7.50 3.07 -14.25
C ARG A 155 7.60 3.02 -12.72
N VAL A 156 7.07 1.99 -12.06
CA VAL A 156 7.27 1.81 -10.60
C VAL A 156 8.77 1.70 -10.30
N GLU A 157 9.53 0.94 -11.10
CA GLU A 157 10.98 0.78 -10.93
C GLU A 157 11.71 2.12 -11.12
N ASP A 158 11.27 2.93 -12.09
CA ASP A 158 11.83 4.27 -12.32
C ASP A 158 11.59 5.21 -11.12
N GLU A 159 10.39 5.19 -10.53
CA GLU A 159 10.09 6.01 -9.35
C GLU A 159 10.81 5.48 -8.10
N GLU A 160 10.92 4.17 -7.91
CA GLU A 160 11.69 3.56 -6.81
C GLU A 160 13.16 3.98 -6.83
N ASN A 161 13.78 4.11 -8.00
CA ASN A 161 15.16 4.56 -8.15
C ASN A 161 15.39 6.04 -7.80
N ARG A 162 14.32 6.83 -7.62
CA ARG A 162 14.39 8.25 -7.25
C ARG A 162 14.25 8.48 -5.74
N VAL A 163 13.81 7.47 -4.99
CA VAL A 163 13.67 7.50 -3.52
C VAL A 163 15.03 7.21 -2.87
#